data_AF-A0A942H165-F1
#
_entry.id   AF-A0A942H165-F1
#
_cell.length_a   1.000
_cell.length_b   1.000
_cell.length_c   1.000
_cell.angle_alpha   90.00
_cell.angle_beta   90.00
_cell.angle_gamma   90.00
#
_symmetry.space_group_name_H-M   'P 1'
#
loop_
_entity.id
_entity.type
_entity.pdbx_description
1 polymer ?
#
loop_
_entity_poly.entity_id
_entity_poly.type
_entity_poly.pdbx_seq_one_letter_code
_entity_poly.pdbx_strand_id
1 'polypeptide(L)'
;MNVSLTRELETLIEQKVKDGMYSSASEVVREGLRLLQQRDEIREAKLNALRAEIKKGTADLEAGRYKDGAQAMADIKERLLARRPKHG
;
A
#
# COMPACT_ATOMS: atom_id res chain seq x y z
N MET A 1 -17.27 -26.55 4.98
CA MET A 1 -15.98 -26.31 5.64
C MET A 1 -16.27 -25.88 7.07
N ASN A 2 -15.66 -26.50 8.07
CA ASN A 2 -15.79 -26.07 9.46
C ASN A 2 -14.53 -25.29 9.83
N VAL A 3 -14.69 -24.12 10.45
CA VAL A 3 -13.56 -23.25 10.84
C VAL A 3 -13.66 -23.04 12.34
N SER A 4 -12.60 -23.41 13.06
CA SER A 4 -12.51 -23.16 14.50
C SER A 4 -12.08 -21.72 14.73
N LEU A 5 -12.85 -21.02 15.56
CA LEU A 5 -12.56 -19.64 15.95
C LEU A 5 -12.08 -19.62 17.40
N THR A 6 -11.31 -18.60 17.75
CA THR A 6 -11.04 -18.31 19.15
C THR A 6 -12.29 -17.69 19.78
N ARG A 7 -12.42 -17.79 21.11
CA ARG A 7 -13.57 -17.21 21.84
C ARG A 7 -13.72 -15.71 21.60
N GLU A 8 -12.61 -14.99 21.43
CA GLU A 8 -12.63 -13.56 21.14
C GLU A 8 -13.26 -13.26 19.77
N LEU A 9 -12.95 -14.08 18.76
CA LEU A 9 -13.52 -13.94 17.42
C LEU A 9 -15.00 -14.31 17.37
N GLU A 10 -15.40 -15.36 18.09
CA GLU A 10 -16.82 -15.71 18.25
C GLU A 10 -17.59 -14.55 18.89
N THR A 11 -17.09 -14.02 20.00
CA THR A 11 -17.71 -12.89 20.71
C THR A 11 -17.84 -11.65 19.80
N LEU A 12 -16.80 -11.34 19.02
CA LEU A 12 -16.82 -10.22 18.07
C LEU A 12 -17.89 -10.41 16.98
N ILE A 13 -18.00 -11.62 16.43
CA ILE A 13 -18.99 -11.94 15.40
C ILE A 13 -20.41 -11.85 15.98
N GLU A 14 -20.64 -12.43 17.16
CA GLU A 14 -21.92 -12.36 17.85
C GLU A 14 -22.36 -10.92 18.12
N GLN A 15 -21.45 -10.07 18.61
CA GLN A 15 -21.72 -8.65 18.83
C GLN A 15 -22.13 -7.95 17.53
N LYS A 16 -21.37 -8.14 16.45
CA LYS A 16 -21.67 -7.52 15.15
C LYS A 16 -23.04 -7.91 14.58
N VAL A 17 -23.47 -9.14 14.81
CA VAL A 17 -24.81 -9.60 14.40
C VAL A 17 -25.88 -9.03 15.33
N LYS A 18 -25.64 -9.09 16.65
CA LYS A 18 -26.57 -8.58 17.68
C LYS A 18 -26.84 -7.09 17.53
N ASP A 19 -25.84 -6.31 17.14
CA ASP A 19 -25.94 -4.87 16.91
C ASP A 19 -26.67 -4.55 15.59
N GLY A 20 -27.10 -5.57 14.84
CA GLY A 20 -27.80 -5.42 13.57
C GLY A 20 -26.91 -4.96 12.41
N MET A 21 -25.58 -4.91 12.60
CA MET A 21 -24.65 -4.52 11.54
C MET A 21 -24.57 -5.58 10.42
N TYR A 22 -24.87 -6.84 10.76
CA TYR A 22 -24.86 -7.97 9.83
C TYR A 22 -26.03 -8.91 10.14
N SER A 23 -26.56 -9.57 9.11
CA SER A 23 -27.68 -10.51 9.22
C SER A 23 -27.27 -11.89 9.74
N SER A 24 -25.99 -12.25 9.63
CA SER A 24 -25.49 -13.56 10.06
C SER A 24 -23.99 -13.58 10.30
N ALA A 25 -23.51 -14.55 11.09
CA ALA A 25 -22.10 -14.81 11.29
C ALA A 25 -21.37 -15.08 9.97
N SER A 26 -22.01 -15.80 9.05
CA SER A 26 -21.44 -16.09 7.72
C SER A 26 -21.20 -14.83 6.90
N GLU A 27 -22.02 -13.79 7.07
CA GLU A 27 -21.83 -12.50 6.41
C GLU A 27 -20.61 -11.76 6.95
N VAL A 28 -20.45 -11.72 8.28
CA VAL A 28 -19.26 -11.14 8.94
C VAL A 28 -17.98 -11.81 8.45
N VAL A 29 -17.97 -13.15 8.39
CA VAL A 29 -16.82 -13.92 7.93
C VAL A 29 -16.50 -13.64 6.46
N ARG A 30 -17.51 -13.62 5.58
CA ARG A 30 -17.29 -13.32 4.15
C ARG A 30 -16.71 -11.92 3.96
N GLU A 31 -17.23 -10.92 4.66
CA GLU A 31 -16.69 -9.56 4.56
C GLU A 31 -15.26 -9.48 5.11
N GLY A 32 -14.98 -10.16 6.23
CA GLY A 32 -13.61 -10.26 6.76
C GLY A 32 -12.64 -10.88 5.76
N LEU A 33 -13.04 -11.95 5.06
CA LEU A 33 -12.23 -12.58 4.02
C LEU A 33 -12.06 -11.68 2.79
N ARG A 34 -13.10 -10.93 2.39
CA ARG A 34 -13.02 -9.97 1.28
C ARG A 34 -12.01 -8.86 1.59
N LEU A 35 -12.03 -8.33 2.82
CA LEU A 35 -11.07 -7.32 3.27
C LEU A 35 -9.65 -7.88 3.36
N LEU A 36 -9.50 -9.13 3.81
CA LEU A 36 -8.21 -9.83 3.82
C LEU A 36 -7.63 -9.95 2.41
N GLN A 37 -8.44 -10.43 1.46
CA GLN A 37 -8.06 -10.54 0.06
C GLN A 37 -7.65 -9.18 -0.53
N GLN A 38 -8.46 -8.14 -0.33
CA GLN A 38 -8.16 -6.79 -0.82
C GLN A 38 -6.83 -6.26 -0.25
N ARG A 39 -6.55 -6.52 1.03
CA ARG A 39 -5.27 -6.14 1.65
C ARG A 39 -4.09 -6.86 1.00
N ASP A 40 -4.24 -8.15 0.71
CA ASP A 40 -3.18 -8.96 0.12
C ASP A 40 -2.94 -8.54 -1.35
N GLU A 41 -3.98 -8.25 -2.12
CA GLU A 41 -3.89 -7.69 -3.47
C GLU A 41 -3.13 -6.34 -3.48
N ILE A 42 -3.45 -5.43 -2.55
CA ILE A 42 -2.74 -4.16 -2.40
C ILE A 42 -1.27 -4.39 -2.04
N ARG A 43 -0.96 -5.36 -1.17
CA ARG A 43 0.41 -5.69 -0.79
C ARG A 43 1.20 -6.19 -2.01
N GLU A 44 0.64 -7.09 -2.80
CA GLU A 44 1.28 -7.60 -4.00
C GLU A 44 1.50 -6.52 -5.06
N ALA A 45 0.50 -5.64 -5.28
CA ALA A 45 0.65 -4.51 -6.19
C ALA A 45 1.81 -3.57 -5.76
N LYS A 46 1.92 -3.27 -4.47
CA LYS A 46 3.02 -2.46 -3.92
C LYS A 46 4.39 -3.13 -4.10
N LEU A 47 4.48 -4.43 -3.84
CA LEU A 47 5.72 -5.19 -4.02
C LEU A 47 6.14 -5.23 -5.49
N ASN A 48 5.19 -5.42 -6.40
CA ASN A 48 5.47 -5.43 -7.84
C ASN A 48 5.91 -4.06 -8.34
N ALA A 49 5.27 -2.98 -7.88
CA ALA A 49 5.71 -1.62 -8.18
C ALA A 49 7.14 -1.35 -7.66
N LEU A 50 7.45 -1.75 -6.42
CA LEU A 50 8.78 -1.59 -5.85
C LEU A 50 9.84 -2.39 -6.65
N ARG A 51 9.55 -3.65 -7.00
CA ARG A 51 10.44 -4.47 -7.83
C ARG A 51 10.69 -3.84 -9.20
N ALA A 52 9.67 -3.24 -9.80
CA ALA A 52 9.80 -2.55 -11.09
C ALA A 52 10.71 -1.31 -10.98
N GLU A 53 10.53 -0.48 -9.95
CA GLU A 53 11.39 0.69 -9.73
C GLU A 53 12.84 0.31 -9.41
N ILE A 54 13.06 -0.77 -8.64
CA ILE A 54 14.41 -1.31 -8.41
C ILE A 54 15.03 -1.75 -9.74
N LYS A 55 14.31 -2.53 -10.55
CA LYS A 55 14.79 -3.01 -11.85
C LYS A 55 15.14 -1.86 -12.79
N LYS A 56 14.33 -0.80 -12.78
CA LYS A 56 14.60 0.43 -13.53
C LYS A 56 15.87 1.10 -13.03
N GLY A 57 16.00 1.29 -11.72
CA GLY A 57 17.20 1.86 -11.10
C GLY A 57 18.47 1.07 -11.41
N THR A 58 18.42 -0.26 -11.36
CA THR A 58 19.59 -1.09 -11.72
C THR A 58 19.95 -0.96 -13.19
N ALA A 59 18.95 -0.93 -14.09
CA ALA A 59 19.20 -0.72 -15.52
C ALA A 59 19.73 0.69 -15.84
N ASP A 60 19.34 1.70 -15.06
CA ASP A 60 19.90 3.05 -15.14
C ASP A 60 21.36 3.07 -14.68
N LEU A 61 21.70 2.38 -13.60
CA LEU A 61 23.08 2.24 -13.12
C LEU A 61 23.98 1.55 -14.15
N GLU A 62 23.56 0.41 -14.70
CA GLU A 62 24.31 -0.35 -15.72
C GLU A 62 24.57 0.48 -16.99
N ALA A 63 23.61 1.33 -17.36
CA ALA A 63 23.73 2.19 -18.53
C ALA A 63 24.41 3.55 -18.23
N GLY A 64 24.93 3.76 -17.02
CA GLY A 64 25.56 5.02 -16.62
C GLY A 64 24.61 6.21 -16.49
N ARG A 65 23.29 5.97 -16.45
CA ARG A 65 22.24 7.01 -16.29
C ARG A 65 22.03 7.36 -14.82
N TYR A 66 23.09 7.81 -14.15
CA TYR A 66 23.03 8.29 -12.77
C TYR A 66 23.80 9.60 -12.65
N LYS A 67 23.61 10.30 -11.52
CA LYS A 67 24.36 11.51 -11.18
C LYS A 67 24.96 11.35 -9.79
N ASP A 68 26.06 12.04 -9.56
CA ASP A 68 26.57 12.21 -8.21
C ASP A 68 25.52 12.91 -7.33
N GLY A 69 25.47 12.55 -6.05
CA GLY A 69 24.47 13.08 -5.12
C GLY A 69 24.53 14.60 -4.95
N ALA A 70 25.73 15.19 -4.94
CA ALA A 70 25.90 16.63 -4.84
C ALA A 70 25.41 17.35 -6.10
N GLN A 71 25.71 16.78 -7.27
CA GLN A 71 25.23 17.29 -8.56
C GLN A 71 23.70 17.21 -8.66
N ALA A 72 23.11 16.08 -8.27
CA ALA A 72 21.66 15.90 -8.26
C ALA A 72 20.97 16.93 -7.34
N MET A 73 21.53 17.21 -6.17
CA MET A 73 20.98 18.20 -5.25
C MET A 73 21.10 19.64 -5.79
N ALA A 74 22.21 19.97 -6.45
CA ALA A 74 22.37 21.25 -7.12
C ALA A 74 21.30 21.46 -8.21
N ASP A 75 21.07 20.46 -9.06
CA ASP A 75 20.03 20.49 -10.11
C ASP A 75 18.62 20.65 -9.51
N ILE A 76 18.32 19.95 -8.42
CA ILE A 76 17.03 20.07 -7.73
C ILE A 76 16.85 21.49 -7.19
N LYS A 77 17.88 22.05 -6.54
CA LYS A 77 17.85 23.42 -6.01
C LYS A 77 17.62 24.44 -7.11
N GLU A 78 18.32 24.30 -8.24
CA GLU A 78 18.16 25.19 -9.39
C GLU A 78 16.73 25.15 -9.94
N ARG A 79 16.17 23.95 -10.13
CA ARG A 79 14.78 23.78 -10.60
C ARG A 79 13.74 24.36 -9.65
N LEU A 80 13.95 24.24 -8.34
CA LEU A 80 13.06 24.81 -7.33
C LEU A 80 13.12 26.34 -7.33
N LEU A 81 14.31 26.92 -7.49
CA LEU A 81 14.49 28.37 -7.57
C LEU A 81 13.90 28.96 -8.85
N ALA A 82 14.05 28.27 -9.99
CA ALA A 82 13.44 28.66 -11.26
C ALA A 82 11.90 28.60 -11.24
N ARG A 83 11.31 27.80 -10.34
CA ARG A 83 9.86 27.67 -10.17
C ARG A 83 9.23 28.68 -9.20
N ARG A 84 10.01 29.51 -8.50
CA ARG A 84 9.43 30.53 -7.61
C ARG A 84 8.70 31.59 -8.46
N PRO A 85 7.38 31.78 -8.30
CA PRO A 85 6.68 32.84 -9.02
C PRO A 85 7.21 34.19 -8.55
N LYS A 86 7.52 35.09 -9.49
CA LYS A 86 7.80 36.49 -9.18
C LYS A 86 6.51 37.13 -8.67
N HIS A 87 6.29 37.15 -7.36
CA HIS A 87 5.31 38.05 -6.76
C HIS A 87 5.95 39.44 -6.76
N GLY A 88 5.50 40.28 -7.70
CA GLY A 88 5.72 41.72 -7.71
C GLY A 88 4.50 42.44 -7.17
#